data_AF-A0A1F8SZN2-F1
#
_entry.id   AF-A0A1F8SZN2-F1
#
_cell.length_a   1.000
_cell.length_b   1.000
_cell.length_c   1.000
_cell.angle_alpha   90.00
_cell.angle_beta   90.00
_cell.angle_gamma   90.00
#
_symmetry.space_group_name_H-M   'P 1'
#
loop_
_entity.id
_entity.type
_entity.pdbx_description
1 polymer ?
#
loop_
_entity_poly.entity_id
_entity_poly.type
_entity_poly.pdbx_seq_one_letter_code
_entity_poly.pdbx_strand_id
1 'polypeptide(L)'
;MPILQQYGPSLIVECQNHLKLSETLVAGWLASYMFNGQPSAKKKANRLACFLANDKNFLSHGRRVDIKNLRDHGAIIDRVEDLPIELQGAISKVHLTIMMTLDSTGAVKIFENSEGAALIRAMQAHVNAPPHP
;
A
#
# COMPACT_ATOMS: atom_id res chain seq x y z
N MET A 1 -33.52 -2.05 9.46
CA MET A 1 -33.65 -1.47 8.10
C MET A 1 -32.68 -2.22 7.20
N PRO A 2 -33.09 -2.75 6.03
CA PRO A 2 -32.14 -3.42 5.16
C PRO A 2 -31.27 -2.37 4.47
N ILE A 3 -29.97 -2.39 4.79
CA ILE A 3 -28.93 -1.45 4.34
C ILE A 3 -28.77 -1.44 2.80
N LEU A 4 -29.30 -2.44 2.08
CA LEU A 4 -29.10 -2.62 0.64
C LEU A 4 -30.05 -1.86 -0.30
N GLN A 5 -31.16 -1.26 0.18
CA GLN A 5 -32.10 -0.59 -0.74
C GLN A 5 -31.57 0.73 -1.33
N GLN A 6 -30.53 1.34 -0.74
CA GLN A 6 -29.98 2.62 -1.19
C GLN A 6 -28.88 2.49 -2.25
N TYR A 7 -28.39 1.29 -2.51
CA TYR A 7 -27.28 1.07 -3.45
C TYR A 7 -27.79 0.33 -4.68
N GLY A 8 -27.61 0.95 -5.85
CA GLY A 8 -28.00 0.34 -7.12
C GLY A 8 -27.22 -0.96 -7.39
N PRO A 9 -27.77 -1.91 -8.15
CA PRO A 9 -27.09 -3.16 -8.53
C PRO A 9 -25.70 -2.94 -9.16
N SER A 10 -25.47 -1.78 -9.76
CA SER A 10 -24.19 -1.37 -10.32
C SER A 10 -23.06 -1.28 -9.29
N LEU A 11 -23.34 -0.95 -8.03
CA LEU A 11 -22.30 -0.80 -7.01
C LEU A 11 -21.61 -2.13 -6.73
N ILE A 12 -22.36 -3.23 -6.64
CA ILE A 12 -21.79 -4.56 -6.42
C ILE A 12 -20.88 -4.96 -7.58
N VAL A 13 -21.32 -4.69 -8.82
CA VAL A 13 -20.52 -4.94 -10.03
C VAL A 13 -19.25 -4.09 -10.02
N GLU A 14 -19.35 -2.82 -9.64
CA GLU A 14 -18.21 -1.93 -9.52
C GLU A 14 -17.20 -2.44 -8.48
N CYS A 15 -17.66 -2.81 -7.28
CA CYS A 15 -16.82 -3.42 -6.25
C CYS A 15 -16.12 -4.69 -6.76
N GLN A 16 -16.83 -5.57 -7.47
CA GLN A 16 -16.25 -6.77 -8.06
C GLN A 16 -15.17 -6.44 -9.11
N ASN A 17 -15.41 -5.42 -9.94
CA ASN A 17 -14.44 -4.95 -10.92
C ASN A 17 -13.19 -4.38 -10.25
N HIS A 18 -13.34 -3.57 -9.19
CA HIS A 18 -12.20 -3.03 -8.44
C HIS A 18 -11.37 -4.12 -7.75
N LEU A 19 -12.03 -5.14 -7.18
CA LEU A 19 -11.33 -6.31 -6.62
C LEU A 19 -10.51 -7.04 -7.69
N LYS A 20 -11.13 -7.33 -8.84
CA LYS A 20 -10.45 -7.99 -9.97
C LYS A 20 -9.30 -7.17 -10.53
N LEU A 21 -9.48 -5.85 -10.64
CA LEU A 21 -8.44 -4.94 -11.10
C LEU A 21 -7.26 -4.93 -10.14
N SER A 22 -7.51 -4.78 -8.84
CA SER A 22 -6.49 -4.80 -7.79
C SER A 22 -5.67 -6.10 -7.83
N GLU A 23 -6.34 -7.26 -7.88
CA GLU A 23 -5.67 -8.56 -7.97
C GLU A 23 -4.81 -8.68 -9.24
N THR A 24 -5.32 -8.20 -10.38
CA THR A 24 -4.61 -8.23 -11.68
C THR A 24 -3.35 -7.37 -11.64
N LEU A 25 -3.42 -6.16 -11.08
CA LEU A 25 -2.29 -5.25 -10.98
C LEU A 25 -1.19 -5.83 -10.08
N VAL A 26 -1.58 -6.31 -8.89
CA VAL A 26 -0.64 -6.92 -7.94
C VAL A 26 0.02 -8.16 -8.53
N ALA A 27 -0.74 -9.04 -9.18
CA ALA A 27 -0.17 -10.19 -9.89
C ALA A 27 0.82 -9.77 -10.98
N GLY A 28 0.51 -8.71 -11.74
CA GLY A 28 1.41 -8.15 -12.74
C GLY A 28 2.73 -7.69 -12.13
N TRP A 29 2.70 -6.87 -11.08
CA TRP A 29 3.91 -6.36 -10.42
C TRP A 29 4.73 -7.48 -9.77
N LEU A 30 4.07 -8.43 -9.10
CA LEU A 30 4.75 -9.58 -8.50
C LEU A 30 5.48 -10.41 -9.56
N ALA A 31 4.89 -10.60 -10.74
CA ALA A 31 5.54 -11.34 -11.82
C ALA A 31 6.72 -10.56 -12.44
N SER A 32 6.55 -9.25 -12.65
CA SER A 32 7.55 -8.39 -13.29
C SER A 32 8.74 -8.04 -12.41
N TYR A 33 8.55 -7.99 -11.08
CA TYR A 33 9.57 -7.51 -10.15
C TYR A 33 9.97 -8.59 -9.15
N MET A 34 9.06 -8.98 -8.24
CA MET A 34 9.40 -9.92 -7.15
C MET A 34 9.86 -11.29 -7.66
N PHE A 35 9.14 -11.86 -8.62
CA PHE A 35 9.43 -13.18 -9.20
C PHE A 35 10.14 -13.09 -10.55
N ASN A 36 10.73 -11.94 -10.88
CA ASN A 36 11.41 -11.76 -12.15
C ASN A 36 12.49 -12.84 -12.37
N GLY A 37 12.54 -13.42 -13.56
CA GLY A 37 13.47 -14.49 -13.92
C GLY A 37 13.22 -15.85 -13.24
N GLN A 38 12.24 -15.99 -12.35
CA GLN A 38 11.96 -17.27 -11.71
C GLN A 38 11.10 -18.19 -12.59
N PRO A 39 11.32 -19.52 -12.55
CA PRO A 39 10.40 -20.47 -13.14
C PRO A 39 8.99 -20.30 -12.55
N SER A 40 7.98 -20.34 -13.43
CA SER A 40 6.57 -20.17 -13.05
C SER A 40 6.25 -18.84 -12.34
N ALA A 41 6.99 -17.76 -12.63
CA ALA A 41 6.77 -16.43 -12.04
C ALA A 41 5.30 -15.99 -12.03
N LYS A 42 4.60 -16.10 -13.17
CA LYS A 42 3.16 -15.77 -13.27
C LYS A 42 2.29 -16.59 -12.32
N LYS A 43 2.58 -17.89 -12.16
CA LYS A 43 1.81 -18.78 -11.26
C LYS A 43 2.05 -18.41 -9.80
N LYS A 44 3.30 -18.12 -9.42
CA LYS A 44 3.67 -17.66 -8.07
C LYS A 44 3.01 -16.32 -7.76
N ALA A 45 3.07 -15.39 -8.70
CA ALA A 45 2.45 -14.08 -8.60
C ALA A 45 0.93 -14.15 -8.41
N ASN A 46 0.22 -14.92 -9.25
CA ASN A 46 -1.22 -15.10 -9.13
C ASN A 46 -1.61 -15.72 -7.78
N ARG A 47 -0.84 -16.71 -7.31
CA ARG A 47 -1.09 -17.36 -6.01
C ARG A 47 -1.00 -16.36 -4.86
N LEU A 48 0.05 -15.55 -4.83
CA LEU A 48 0.27 -14.57 -3.77
C LEU A 48 -0.72 -13.40 -3.86
N ALA A 49 -1.02 -12.91 -5.07
CA ALA A 49 -2.03 -11.86 -5.27
C ALA A 49 -3.42 -12.30 -4.81
N CYS A 50 -3.85 -13.52 -5.18
CA CYS A 50 -5.13 -14.08 -4.75
C CYS A 50 -5.21 -14.24 -3.23
N PHE A 51 -4.11 -14.64 -2.57
CA PHE A 51 -4.03 -14.70 -1.12
C PHE A 51 -4.22 -13.33 -0.46
N LEU A 52 -3.55 -12.30 -1.00
CA LEU A 52 -3.61 -10.92 -0.48
C LEU A 52 -4.96 -10.24 -0.75
N ALA A 53 -5.64 -10.58 -1.84
CA ALA A 53 -6.93 -10.01 -2.21
C ALA A 53 -8.13 -10.63 -1.45
N ASN A 54 -7.94 -11.80 -0.82
CA ASN A 54 -9.01 -12.51 -0.13
C ASN A 54 -9.24 -11.97 1.29
N ASP A 55 -10.32 -11.20 1.45
CA ASP A 55 -10.74 -10.57 2.70
C ASP A 55 -10.95 -11.57 3.84
N LYS A 56 -11.37 -12.80 3.53
CA LYS A 56 -11.60 -13.87 4.52
C LYS A 56 -10.32 -14.28 5.24
N ASN A 57 -9.14 -14.01 4.66
CA ASN A 57 -7.87 -14.31 5.30
C ASN A 57 -7.51 -13.31 6.40
N PHE A 58 -8.05 -12.09 6.35
CA PHE A 58 -7.64 -10.98 7.21
C PHE A 58 -8.76 -10.47 8.12
N LEU A 59 -10.02 -10.68 7.74
CA LEU A 59 -11.27 -10.35 8.48
C LEU A 59 -11.46 -8.87 8.86
N SER A 60 -10.40 -8.05 8.76
CA SER A 60 -10.37 -6.62 9.00
C SER A 60 -9.29 -5.97 8.15
N HIS A 61 -9.61 -4.83 7.53
CA HIS A 61 -8.64 -4.06 6.72
C HIS A 61 -7.43 -3.57 7.51
N GLY A 62 -7.58 -3.34 8.83
CA GLY A 62 -6.48 -2.90 9.69
C GLY A 62 -5.60 -4.03 10.19
N ARG A 63 -5.93 -5.30 9.86
CA ARG A 63 -5.15 -6.44 10.33
C ARG A 63 -3.83 -6.52 9.57
N ARG A 64 -2.73 -6.47 10.33
CA ARG A 64 -1.39 -6.76 9.82
C ARG A 64 -1.31 -8.18 9.26
N VAL A 65 -0.68 -8.32 8.10
CA VAL A 65 -0.27 -9.63 7.57
C VAL A 65 1.11 -9.98 8.11
N ASP A 66 1.23 -11.14 8.74
CA ASP A 66 2.48 -11.59 9.33
C ASP A 66 3.50 -12.02 8.27
N ILE A 67 4.78 -11.77 8.52
CA ILE A 67 5.88 -12.10 7.59
C ILE A 67 6.00 -13.60 7.35
N LYS A 68 5.77 -14.43 8.37
CA LYS A 68 5.77 -15.88 8.25
C LYS A 68 4.67 -16.31 7.28
N ASN A 69 3.48 -15.75 7.45
CA ASN A 69 2.33 -16.06 6.59
C ASN A 69 2.62 -15.68 5.13
N LEU A 70 3.21 -14.50 4.89
CA LEU A 70 3.62 -14.09 3.54
C LEU A 70 4.65 -15.04 2.92
N ARG A 71 5.67 -15.45 3.70
CA ARG A 71 6.69 -16.41 3.25
C ARG A 71 6.09 -17.79 2.97
N ASP A 72 5.16 -18.26 3.79
CA ASP A 72 4.42 -19.53 3.58
C ASP A 72 3.62 -19.49 2.25
N HIS A 73 3.24 -18.30 1.78
CA HIS A 73 2.58 -18.08 0.49
C HIS A 73 3.54 -17.75 -0.66
N GLY A 74 4.85 -17.80 -0.42
CA GLY A 74 5.90 -17.67 -1.42
C GLY A 74 6.40 -16.24 -1.65
N ALA A 75 6.04 -15.28 -0.80
CA ALA A 75 6.61 -13.94 -0.86
C ALA A 75 8.12 -13.97 -0.53
N ILE A 76 8.89 -13.21 -1.29
CA ILE A 76 10.34 -13.03 -1.06
C ILE A 76 10.49 -11.77 -0.22
N ILE A 77 10.96 -11.93 1.02
CA ILE A 77 11.01 -10.85 2.00
C ILE A 77 12.34 -10.89 2.74
N ASP A 78 13.08 -9.79 2.64
CA ASP A 78 14.23 -9.47 3.48
C ASP A 78 13.75 -8.68 4.70
N ARG A 79 14.23 -9.08 5.88
CA ARG A 79 13.92 -8.37 7.11
C ARG A 79 14.90 -7.24 7.29
N VAL A 80 14.40 -6.04 7.60
CA VAL A 80 15.25 -4.87 7.83
C VAL A 80 16.28 -5.16 8.92
N GLU A 81 15.90 -5.87 9.97
CA GLU A 81 16.80 -6.22 11.08
C GLU A 81 18.01 -7.07 10.67
N ASP A 82 17.90 -7.78 9.54
CA ASP A 82 18.94 -8.68 9.03
C ASP A 82 19.84 -8.00 7.97
N LEU A 83 19.57 -6.74 7.60
CA LEU A 83 20.32 -5.97 6.59
C LEU A 83 21.58 -5.29 7.18
N PRO A 84 22.55 -4.82 6.36
CA PRO A 84 23.67 -4.02 6.85
C PRO A 84 23.22 -2.76 7.61
N ILE A 85 23.96 -2.38 8.65
CA ILE A 85 23.58 -1.29 9.57
C ILE A 85 23.37 0.05 8.86
N GLU A 86 24.14 0.32 7.81
CA GLU A 86 24.03 1.52 6.99
C GLU A 86 22.68 1.58 6.27
N LEU A 87 22.23 0.45 5.73
CA LEU A 87 20.93 0.34 5.04
C LEU A 87 19.77 0.41 6.03
N GLN A 88 19.90 -0.21 7.21
CA GLN A 88 18.92 -0.07 8.30
C GLN A 88 18.75 1.39 8.71
N GLY A 89 19.87 2.11 8.88
CA GLY A 89 19.89 3.53 9.23
C GLY A 89 19.26 4.40 8.14
N ALA A 90 19.55 4.14 6.86
CA ALA A 90 18.96 4.85 5.74
C ALA A 90 17.43 4.65 5.67
N ILE A 91 16.94 3.41 5.82
CA ILE A 91 15.51 3.10 5.85
C ILE A 91 14.82 3.82 7.01
N SER A 92 15.42 3.75 8.21
CA SER A 92 14.89 4.41 9.40
C SER A 92 14.80 5.92 9.23
N LYS A 93 15.83 6.53 8.63
CA LYS A 93 15.87 7.97 8.37
C LYS A 93 14.77 8.38 7.39
N VAL A 94 14.62 7.69 6.26
CA VAL A 94 13.55 7.97 5.28
C VAL A 94 12.17 7.84 5.94
N HIS A 95 11.95 6.76 6.69
CA HIS A 95 10.68 6.54 7.39
C HIS A 95 10.36 7.68 8.37
N LEU A 96 11.30 8.04 9.25
CA LEU A 96 11.11 9.11 10.22
C LEU A 96 10.92 10.47 9.55
N THR A 97 11.68 10.78 8.50
CA THR A 97 11.52 12.03 7.74
C THR A 97 10.13 12.11 7.11
N ILE A 98 9.65 11.05 6.45
CA ILE A 98 8.30 11.04 5.86
C ILE A 98 7.23 11.20 6.95
N MET A 99 7.33 10.45 8.05
CA MET A 99 6.37 10.56 9.16
C MET A 99 6.34 11.98 9.72
N MET A 100 7.51 12.55 10.06
CA MET A 100 7.60 13.92 10.55
C MET A 100 7.04 14.94 9.56
N THR A 101 7.31 14.78 8.26
CA THR A 101 6.77 15.68 7.23
C THR A 101 5.24 15.58 7.16
N LEU A 102 4.66 14.38 7.16
CA LEU A 102 3.21 14.21 7.08
C LEU A 102 2.49 14.62 8.37
N ASP A 103 3.11 14.42 9.53
CA ASP A 103 2.52 14.74 10.83
C ASP A 103 2.67 16.23 11.20
N SER A 104 3.77 16.87 10.78
CA SER A 104 4.11 18.24 11.20
C SER A 104 3.86 19.30 10.12
N THR A 105 3.41 18.91 8.93
CA THR A 105 3.11 19.85 7.83
C THR A 105 1.76 19.54 7.18
N GLY A 106 1.29 20.43 6.31
CA GLY A 106 0.10 20.17 5.50
C GLY A 106 0.31 19.19 4.35
N ALA A 107 1.50 18.59 4.19
CA ALA A 107 1.78 17.67 3.09
C ALA A 107 0.88 16.43 3.14
N VAL A 108 0.24 16.09 2.01
CA VAL A 108 -0.64 14.92 1.88
C VAL A 108 -0.15 13.93 0.83
N LYS A 109 0.66 14.37 -0.13
CA LYS A 109 1.34 13.51 -1.11
C LYS A 109 2.69 14.10 -1.49
N ILE A 110 3.70 13.24 -1.58
CA ILE A 110 5.07 13.59 -1.96
C ILE A 110 5.47 12.70 -3.13
N PHE A 111 5.94 13.30 -4.22
CA PHE A 111 6.52 12.59 -5.36
C PHE A 111 7.96 13.08 -5.55
N GLU A 112 8.94 12.20 -5.39
CA GLU A 112 10.36 12.50 -5.59
C GLU A 112 10.93 11.60 -6.69
N ASN A 113 11.90 12.12 -7.44
CA ASN A 113 12.61 11.36 -8.47
C ASN A 113 14.12 11.27 -8.17
N SER A 114 14.85 10.51 -8.98
CA SER A 114 16.29 10.30 -8.84
C SER A 114 17.16 11.52 -9.18
N GLU A 115 16.58 12.61 -9.68
CA GLU A 115 17.28 13.86 -10.00
C GLU A 115 17.14 14.90 -8.87
N GLY A 116 16.52 14.53 -7.75
CA GLY A 116 16.29 15.43 -6.61
C GLY A 116 15.13 16.41 -6.81
N ALA A 117 14.30 16.22 -7.84
CA ALA A 117 13.08 17.01 -8.01
C ALA A 117 11.95 16.42 -7.15
N ALA A 118 11.16 17.30 -6.52
CA ALA A 118 10.04 16.93 -5.69
C ALA A 118 8.77 17.71 -6.07
N LEU A 119 7.64 17.01 -6.18
CA LEU A 119 6.30 17.59 -6.22
C LEU A 119 5.58 17.24 -4.92
N ILE A 120 5.29 18.26 -4.11
CA ILE A 120 4.58 18.09 -2.83
C ILE A 120 3.19 18.70 -2.97
N ARG A 121 2.16 17.88 -2.75
CA ARG A 121 0.79 18.36 -2.59
C ARG A 121 0.53 18.55 -1.11
N ALA A 122 0.18 19.77 -0.73
CA ALA A 122 -0.18 20.11 0.64
C ALA A 122 -1.62 20.61 0.70
N MET A 123 -2.33 20.23 1.76
CA MET A 123 -3.60 20.82 2.10
C MET A 123 -3.33 22.10 2.89
N GLN A 124 -3.74 23.25 2.34
CA GLN A 124 -3.72 24.49 3.11
C GLN A 124 -4.86 24.45 4.11
N ALA A 125 -4.53 24.38 5.40
CA ALA A 125 -5.51 24.64 6.45
C ALA A 125 -5.81 26.14 6.44
N HIS A 126 -6.99 26.53 5.95
CA HIS A 126 -7.51 27.87 6.20
C HIS A 126 -7.84 27.98 7.69
N VAL A 127 -6.96 28.62 8.46
CA VAL A 127 -7.29 29.04 9.82
C VAL A 127 -8.16 30.27 9.69
N ASN A 128 -9.48 30.12 9.87
CA ASN A 128 -10.35 31.27 10.07
C ASN A 128 -9.93 31.91 11.40
N ALA A 129 -9.29 33.08 11.34
CA ALA A 129 -9.06 33.89 12.52
C ALA A 129 -10.44 34.20 13.16
N PRO A 130 -10.60 34.04 14.48
CA PRO A 130 -11.82 34.49 15.14
C PRO A 130 -11.99 36.00 14.89
N PRO A 131 -13.22 36.50 14.70
CA PRO A 131 -13.44 37.93 14.54
C PRO A 131 -12.85 38.67 15.74
N HIS A 132 -12.08 39.73 15.46
CA HIS A 132 -11.62 40.65 16.50
C HIS A 132 -12.83 41.26 17.23
N PRO A 133 -12.72 41.51 18.55
CA PRO A 133 -13.81 42.05 19.37
C PRO A 133 -14.23 43.46 18.94
#